data_AF-A0A223U8Q3-F1
#
_entry.id   AF-A0A223U8Q3-F1
#
_cell.length_a   1.000
_cell.length_b   1.000
_cell.length_c   1.000
_cell.angle_alpha   90.00
_cell.angle_beta   90.00
_cell.angle_gamma   90.00
#
_symmetry.space_group_name_H-M   'P 1'
#
loop_
_entity.id
_entity.type
_entity.pdbx_description
1 polymer ?
#
loop_
_entity_poly.entity_id
_entity_poly.type
_entity_poly.pdbx_seq_one_letter_code
_entity_poly.pdbx_strand_id
1 'polypeptide(L)'
;MSKSLTIIWQYLRAFVLIYACLYAGIFIAGLLPITIPGSIIGMLILFVLLALQIMPPQWVNPGCNILIRYMALLFVPIGVGVMQYWDLLRAQLGPVVISCAISTLVVFVVVSWSSHLVHGERKVIGQKEKKNDA
;
A
#
# COMPACT_ATOMS: atom_id res chain seq x y z
N MET A 1 -22.00 -14.71 -27.30
CA MET A 1 -21.32 -13.40 -27.48
C MET A 1 -21.60 -12.39 -26.37
N SER A 2 -22.80 -12.32 -25.79
CA SER A 2 -23.13 -11.36 -24.70
C SER A 2 -22.31 -11.49 -23.42
N LYS A 3 -21.93 -12.71 -23.02
CA LYS A 3 -21.15 -12.97 -21.79
C LYS A 3 -19.72 -12.41 -21.82
N SER A 4 -19.06 -12.40 -22.98
CA SER A 4 -17.70 -11.83 -23.08
C SER A 4 -17.73 -10.31 -23.00
N LEU A 5 -18.79 -9.68 -23.53
CA LEU A 5 -18.95 -8.23 -23.53
C LEU A 5 -19.20 -7.68 -22.12
N THR A 6 -19.99 -8.37 -21.30
CA THR A 6 -20.23 -7.98 -19.90
C THR A 6 -18.98 -8.10 -19.03
N ILE A 7 -18.13 -9.10 -19.29
CA ILE A 7 -16.84 -9.25 -18.59
C ILE A 7 -15.91 -8.09 -18.93
N ILE A 8 -15.76 -7.75 -20.21
CA ILE A 8 -14.95 -6.62 -20.66
C ILE A 8 -15.44 -5.32 -20.01
N TRP A 9 -16.76 -5.11 -19.99
CA TRP A 9 -17.38 -3.96 -19.32
C TRP A 9 -17.05 -3.91 -17.82
N GLN A 10 -17.07 -5.07 -17.15
CA GLN A 10 -16.73 -5.17 -15.73
C GLN A 10 -15.27 -4.85 -15.43
N TYR A 11 -14.33 -5.19 -16.31
CA TYR A 11 -12.94 -4.76 -16.17
C TYR A 11 -12.77 -3.27 -16.45
N LEU A 12 -13.40 -2.77 -17.51
CA LEU A 12 -13.29 -1.37 -17.91
C LEU A 12 -13.85 -0.44 -16.81
N ARG A 13 -15.01 -0.75 -16.24
CA ARG A 13 -15.56 0.01 -15.09
C ARG A 13 -14.59 0.00 -13.90
N ALA A 14 -13.94 -1.12 -13.61
CA ALA A 14 -13.05 -1.26 -12.46
C ALA A 14 -11.82 -0.37 -12.65
N PHE A 15 -11.22 -0.41 -13.83
CA PHE A 15 -10.10 0.46 -14.20
C PHE A 15 -10.48 1.94 -14.11
N VAL A 16 -11.62 2.33 -14.69
CA VAL A 16 -12.09 3.71 -14.66
C VAL A 16 -12.29 4.19 -13.22
N LEU A 17 -12.87 3.38 -12.33
CA LEU A 17 -13.05 3.75 -10.93
C LEU A 17 -11.72 3.94 -10.20
N ILE A 18 -10.74 3.05 -10.41
CA ILE A 18 -9.41 3.16 -9.81
C ILE A 18 -8.71 4.45 -10.30
N TYR A 19 -8.72 4.69 -11.61
CA TYR A 19 -8.11 5.89 -12.19
C TYR A 19 -8.83 7.17 -11.76
N ALA A 20 -10.17 7.15 -11.67
CA ALA A 20 -10.94 8.30 -11.18
C ALA A 20 -10.54 8.67 -9.75
N CYS A 21 -10.39 7.69 -8.86
CA CYS A 21 -9.91 7.93 -7.49
C CYS A 21 -8.48 8.47 -7.47
N LEU A 22 -7.60 7.95 -8.33
CA LEU A 22 -6.23 8.44 -8.47
C LEU A 22 -6.20 9.92 -8.93
N TYR A 23 -6.93 10.26 -9.99
CA TYR A 23 -6.99 11.63 -10.50
C TYR A 23 -7.64 12.59 -9.50
N ALA A 24 -8.68 12.16 -8.79
CA ALA A 24 -9.24 12.93 -7.68
C ALA A 24 -8.19 13.20 -6.59
N GLY A 25 -7.41 12.17 -6.22
CA GLY A 25 -6.32 12.30 -5.25
C GLY A 25 -5.20 13.24 -5.71
N ILE A 26 -4.83 13.21 -7.00
CA ILE A 26 -3.85 14.13 -7.60
C ILE A 26 -4.38 15.57 -7.59
N PHE A 27 -5.65 15.76 -7.96
CA PHE A 27 -6.30 17.07 -7.95
C PHE A 27 -6.36 17.66 -6.55
N ILE A 28 -6.75 16.85 -5.55
CA ILE A 28 -6.78 17.25 -4.15
C ILE A 28 -5.35 17.55 -3.65
N ALA A 29 -4.37 16.71 -3.97
CA ALA A 29 -2.98 16.96 -3.61
C ALA A 29 -2.45 18.29 -4.16
N GLY A 30 -2.87 18.68 -5.37
CA GLY A 30 -2.48 19.96 -5.98
C GLY A 30 -3.12 21.19 -5.32
N LEU A 31 -4.26 21.02 -4.63
CA LEU A 31 -4.94 22.08 -3.89
C LEU A 31 -4.41 22.23 -2.46
N LEU A 32 -3.81 21.17 -1.91
CA LEU A 32 -3.30 21.16 -0.56
C LEU A 32 -1.84 21.64 -0.51
N PRO A 33 -1.45 22.47 0.49
CA PRO A 33 -0.08 22.94 0.64
C PRO A 33 0.89 21.89 1.24
N ILE A 34 0.47 20.62 1.34
CA ILE A 34 1.23 19.53 1.97
C ILE A 34 1.81 18.58 0.92
N THR A 35 3.02 18.06 1.17
CA THR A 35 3.75 17.16 0.27
C THR A 35 3.28 15.71 0.39
N ILE A 36 1.98 15.46 0.24
CA ILE A 36 1.45 14.10 0.17
C ILE A 36 1.28 13.69 -1.30
N PRO A 37 1.89 12.59 -1.76
CA PRO A 37 1.65 12.06 -3.09
C PRO A 37 0.16 11.86 -3.36
N GLY A 38 -0.32 12.37 -4.51
CA GLY A 38 -1.73 12.21 -4.90
C GLY A 38 -2.21 10.77 -4.98
N SER A 39 -1.31 9.81 -5.22
CA SER A 39 -1.61 8.38 -5.18
C SER A 39 -2.04 7.87 -3.79
N ILE A 40 -1.44 8.41 -2.71
CA ILE A 40 -1.82 8.06 -1.34
C ILE A 40 -3.21 8.62 -1.05
N ILE A 41 -3.47 9.86 -1.43
CA ILE A 41 -4.80 10.47 -1.27
C ILE A 41 -5.84 9.69 -2.09
N GLY A 42 -5.52 9.31 -3.32
CA GLY A 42 -6.40 8.48 -4.15
C GLY A 42 -6.73 7.13 -3.54
N MET A 43 -5.75 6.47 -2.90
CA MET A 43 -6.00 5.24 -2.13
C MET A 43 -6.91 5.47 -0.92
N LEU A 44 -6.73 6.58 -0.19
CA LEU A 44 -7.61 6.94 0.93
C LEU A 44 -9.04 7.23 0.48
N ILE A 45 -9.21 7.93 -0.64
CA ILE A 45 -10.53 8.19 -1.25
C ILE A 45 -11.20 6.86 -1.58
N LEU A 46 -10.51 5.98 -2.30
CA LEU A 46 -11.03 4.66 -2.66
C LEU A 46 -11.38 3.85 -1.40
N PHE A 47 -10.52 3.87 -0.38
CA PHE A 47 -10.78 3.23 0.91
C PHE A 47 -12.05 3.77 1.59
N VAL A 48 -12.25 5.08 1.64
CA VAL A 48 -13.45 5.70 2.23
C VAL A 48 -14.71 5.33 1.44
N LEU A 49 -14.66 5.33 0.10
CA LEU A 49 -15.80 4.93 -0.73
C LEU A 49 -16.18 3.45 -0.52
N LEU A 50 -15.19 2.59 -0.31
CA LEU A 50 -15.40 1.18 0.03
C LEU A 50 -15.92 1.01 1.46
N ALA A 51 -15.36 1.73 2.43
CA ALA A 51 -15.74 1.68 3.83
C ALA A 51 -17.19 2.16 4.06
N LEU A 52 -17.62 3.19 3.33
CA LEU A 52 -19.00 3.69 3.34
C LEU A 52 -19.97 2.80 2.53
N GLN A 53 -19.49 1.70 1.94
CA GLN A 53 -20.24 0.82 1.03
C GLN A 53 -20.90 1.51 -0.17
N ILE A 54 -20.55 2.77 -0.47
CA ILE A 54 -21.00 3.49 -1.67
C ILE A 54 -20.52 2.75 -2.91
N MET A 55 -19.29 2.21 -2.85
CA MET A 55 -18.71 1.41 -3.91
C MET A 55 -18.49 -0.04 -3.43
N PRO A 56 -19.33 -1.00 -3.84
CA PRO A 56 -19.17 -2.37 -3.42
C PRO A 56 -17.88 -2.98 -4.01
N PRO A 57 -17.12 -3.77 -3.23
CA PRO A 57 -15.78 -4.23 -3.61
C PRO A 57 -15.77 -5.06 -4.90
N GLN A 58 -16.87 -5.77 -5.19
CA GLN A 58 -17.08 -6.52 -6.45
C GLN A 58 -16.96 -5.68 -7.73
N TRP A 59 -17.10 -4.35 -7.65
CA TRP A 59 -16.96 -3.48 -8.82
C TRP A 59 -15.50 -3.22 -9.17
N VAL A 60 -14.62 -3.19 -8.19
CA VAL A 60 -13.20 -2.81 -8.35
C VAL A 60 -12.27 -4.03 -8.34
N ASN A 61 -12.63 -5.08 -7.59
CA ASN A 61 -11.91 -6.34 -7.49
C ASN A 61 -11.33 -6.90 -8.81
N PRO A 62 -12.09 -7.01 -9.92
CA PRO A 62 -11.56 -7.55 -11.17
C PRO A 62 -10.40 -6.70 -11.73
N GLY A 63 -10.49 -5.37 -11.67
CA GLY A 63 -9.41 -4.47 -12.08
C GLY A 63 -8.18 -4.58 -11.17
N CYS A 64 -8.38 -4.52 -9.85
CA CYS A 64 -7.31 -4.64 -8.87
C CYS A 64 -6.52 -5.96 -9.02
N ASN A 65 -7.23 -7.07 -9.23
CA ASN A 65 -6.58 -8.38 -9.30
C ASN A 65 -5.63 -8.48 -10.52
N ILE A 66 -5.98 -7.87 -11.66
CA ILE A 66 -5.08 -7.79 -12.82
C ILE A 66 -3.86 -6.92 -12.51
N LEU A 67 -4.06 -5.72 -11.94
CA LEU A 67 -2.96 -4.81 -11.60
C LEU A 67 -1.96 -5.45 -10.64
N ILE A 68 -2.47 -6.11 -9.59
CA ILE A 68 -1.64 -6.79 -8.60
C ILE A 68 -0.92 -7.99 -9.23
N ARG A 69 -1.61 -8.78 -10.06
CA ARG A 69 -1.01 -9.93 -10.75
C ARG A 69 0.16 -9.55 -11.65
N TYR A 70 0.08 -8.40 -12.32
CA TYR A 70 1.13 -7.90 -13.22
C TYR A 70 1.98 -6.79 -12.59
N MET A 71 1.91 -6.60 -11.26
CA MET A 71 2.63 -5.57 -10.51
C MET A 71 4.14 -5.56 -10.83
N ALA A 72 4.76 -6.74 -10.86
CA ALA A 72 6.19 -6.87 -11.17
C ALA A 72 6.53 -6.31 -12.57
N LEU A 73 5.65 -6.54 -13.55
CA LEU A 73 5.81 -6.04 -14.92
C LEU A 73 5.65 -4.52 -14.97
N LEU A 74 4.69 -3.96 -14.20
CA LEU A 74 4.49 -2.52 -14.07
C LEU A 74 5.67 -1.80 -13.37
N PHE A 75 6.47 -2.51 -12.58
CA PHE A 75 7.69 -1.95 -11.98
C PHE A 75 8.88 -1.89 -12.94
N VAL A 76 8.89 -2.67 -14.03
CA VAL A 76 10.01 -2.68 -14.99
C VAL A 76 10.25 -1.29 -15.62
N PRO A 77 9.24 -0.58 -16.17
CA PRO A 77 9.44 0.77 -16.73
C PRO A 77 9.99 1.77 -15.71
N ILE A 78 9.51 1.67 -14.47
CA ILE A 78 9.94 2.54 -13.37
C ILE A 78 11.43 2.28 -13.06
N GLY A 79 11.83 1.00 -13.00
CA GLY A 79 13.23 0.61 -12.80
C GLY A 79 14.14 1.07 -13.94
N VAL A 80 13.71 0.93 -15.20
CA VAL A 80 14.47 1.41 -16.37
C VAL A 80 14.63 2.94 -16.34
N GLY A 81 13.62 3.68 -15.86
CA GLY A 81 13.73 5.12 -15.64
C GLY A 81 14.83 5.49 -14.63
N VAL A 82 14.96 4.71 -13.56
CA VAL A 82 16.03 4.93 -12.56
C VAL A 82 17.42 4.65 -13.13
N MET A 83 17.55 3.73 -14.10
CA MET A 83 18.83 3.44 -14.77
C MET A 83 19.41 4.65 -15.52
N GLN A 84 18.60 5.66 -15.84
CA GLN A 84 19.12 6.93 -16.40
C GLN A 84 20.06 7.67 -15.44
N TYR A 85 19.96 7.39 -14.13
CA TYR A 85 20.79 8.00 -13.07
C TYR A 85 21.81 7.01 -12.49
N TRP A 86 22.18 5.98 -13.26
CA TRP A 86 23.03 4.89 -12.79
C TRP A 86 24.37 5.35 -12.19
N ASP A 87 25.03 6.34 -12.79
CA ASP A 87 26.32 6.85 -12.29
C ASP A 87 26.20 7.59 -10.95
N LEU A 88 25.07 8.26 -10.71
CA LEU A 88 24.80 8.86 -9.40
C LEU A 88 24.46 7.79 -8.37
N LEU A 89 23.65 6.81 -8.79
CA LEU A 89 23.24 5.71 -7.94
C LEU A 89 24.47 4.92 -7.47
N ARG A 90 25.36 4.49 -8.39
CA ARG A 90 26.58 3.73 -8.07
C ARG A 90 27.48 4.45 -7.08
N ALA A 91 27.60 5.78 -7.19
CA ALA A 91 28.42 6.60 -6.30
C ALA A 91 27.82 6.68 -4.88
N GLN A 92 26.49 6.64 -4.77
CA GLN A 92 25.76 6.76 -3.50
C GLN A 92 25.17 5.44 -2.99
N LEU A 93 25.45 4.30 -3.64
CA LEU A 93 24.90 2.99 -3.26
C LEU A 93 25.24 2.65 -1.80
N GLY A 94 26.47 2.91 -1.36
CA GLY A 94 26.90 2.67 0.02
C GLY A 94 26.05 3.42 1.05
N PRO A 95 26.00 4.77 1.00
CA PRO A 95 25.14 5.57 1.87
C PRO A 95 23.66 5.20 1.80
N VAL A 96 23.12 4.90 0.63
CA VAL A 96 21.70 4.51 0.45
C VAL A 96 21.41 3.18 1.15
N VAL A 97 22.22 2.15 0.95
CA VAL A 97 22.00 0.83 1.56
C VAL A 97 22.14 0.91 3.08
N ILE A 98 23.18 1.60 3.57
CA ILE A 98 23.44 1.75 5.01
C ILE A 98 22.30 2.53 5.67
N SER A 99 21.88 3.66 5.09
CA SER A 99 20.78 4.47 5.64
C SER A 99 19.45 3.71 5.64
N CYS A 100 19.13 2.95 4.59
CA CYS A 100 17.93 2.09 4.55
C CYS A 100 17.98 0.98 5.61
N ALA A 101 19.12 0.30 5.77
CA ALA A 101 19.26 -0.77 6.76
C ALA A 101 19.14 -0.23 8.19
N ILE A 102 19.88 0.83 8.52
CA ILE A 102 19.86 1.44 9.85
C ILE A 102 18.47 2.01 10.15
N SER A 103 17.84 2.73 9.22
CA SER A 103 16.50 3.29 9.44
C SER A 103 15.45 2.21 9.66
N THR A 104 15.52 1.09 8.92
CA THR A 104 14.62 -0.05 9.13
C THR A 104 14.79 -0.65 10.53
N LEU A 105 16.04 -0.87 10.98
CA LEU A 105 16.32 -1.39 12.32
C LEU A 105 15.84 -0.43 13.41
N VAL A 106 16.10 0.86 13.26
CA VAL A 106 15.65 1.89 14.21
C VAL A 106 14.12 1.92 14.29
N VAL A 107 13.43 1.91 13.15
CA VAL A 107 11.95 1.85 13.11
C VAL A 107 11.45 0.60 13.83
N PHE A 108 12.05 -0.57 13.59
CA PHE A 108 11.66 -1.80 14.29
C PHE A 108 11.86 -1.71 15.80
N VAL A 109 12.97 -1.17 16.28
CA VAL A 109 13.21 -0.98 17.73
C VAL A 109 12.18 -0.02 18.32
N VAL A 110 11.95 1.12 17.68
CA VAL A 110 10.99 2.13 18.16
C VAL A 110 9.57 1.61 18.17
N VAL A 111 9.14 0.91 17.11
CA VAL A 111 7.81 0.30 17.02
C VAL A 111 7.66 -0.82 18.07
N SER A 112 8.68 -1.66 18.24
CA SER A 112 8.69 -2.71 19.27
C SER A 112 8.57 -2.13 20.68
N TRP A 113 9.36 -1.11 20.99
CA TRP A 113 9.31 -0.41 22.27
C TRP A 113 7.97 0.27 22.51
N SER A 114 7.46 1.00 21.52
CA SER A 114 6.17 1.68 21.61
C SER A 114 5.03 0.67 21.80
N SER A 115 5.08 -0.46 21.09
CA SER A 115 4.13 -1.54 21.24
C SER A 115 4.21 -2.18 22.63
N HIS A 116 5.42 -2.40 23.15
CA HIS A 116 5.63 -2.93 24.50
C HIS A 116 5.14 -1.97 25.59
N LEU A 117 5.27 -0.66 25.40
CA LEU A 117 4.73 0.33 26.33
C LEU A 117 3.19 0.37 26.30
N VAL A 118 2.58 0.26 25.12
CA VAL A 118 1.12 0.24 24.94
C VAL A 118 0.49 -1.09 25.39
N HIS A 119 1.18 -2.21 25.23
CA HIS A 119 0.68 -3.56 25.59
C HIS A 119 1.24 -4.13 26.90
N GLY A 120 2.18 -3.43 27.54
CA GLY A 120 2.89 -3.86 28.76
C GLY A 120 2.02 -4.05 30.01
N GLU A 121 0.72 -3.73 29.95
CA GLU A 121 -0.24 -3.95 31.05
C GLU A 121 -1.40 -4.90 30.72
N ARG A 122 -1.34 -5.69 29.64
CA ARG A 122 -2.29 -6.81 29.48
C ARG A 122 -1.58 -8.14 29.65
N LYS A 123 -1.57 -8.63 30.91
CA LYS A 123 -1.44 -10.06 31.20
C LYS A 123 -2.39 -10.80 30.28
N VAL A 124 -1.83 -11.64 29.41
CA VAL A 124 -2.60 -12.54 28.53
C VAL A 124 -3.47 -13.41 29.45
N ILE A 125 -4.78 -13.13 29.49
CA ILE A 125 -5.75 -13.86 30.29
C ILE A 125 -5.82 -15.26 29.69
N GLY A 126 -5.14 -16.24 30.32
CA GLY A 126 -5.16 -17.62 29.87
C GLY A 126 -4.06 -18.56 30.39
N GLN A 127 -2.99 -18.08 31.03
CA GLN A 127 -1.86 -18.95 31.42
C GLN A 127 -1.81 -19.39 32.89
N LYS A 128 -2.95 -19.50 33.57
CA LYS A 128 -3.04 -20.00 34.95
C LYS A 128 -3.90 -21.26 35.06
N GLU A 129 -3.64 -22.28 34.26
CA GLU A 129 -4.13 -23.63 34.58
C GLU A 129 -3.22 -24.70 33.96
N LYS A 130 -2.12 -25.01 34.67
CA LYS A 130 -1.36 -26.27 34.65
C LYS A 130 -0.10 -26.11 35.51
N LYS A 131 -0.31 -25.90 36.81
CA LYS A 131 0.72 -26.13 37.83
C LYS A 131 0.07 -26.57 39.13
N ASN A 132 -0.62 -27.70 39.06
CA ASN A 132 -0.87 -28.63 40.14
C ASN A 132 -1.29 -29.91 39.43
N ASP A 133 -0.45 -30.95 39.52
CA ASP A 133 -0.71 -32.38 39.28
C ASP A 133 0.60 -33.06 38.86
N ALA A 134 1.53 -33.16 39.83
CA ALA A 134 2.52 -34.23 40.00
C ALA A 134 3.32 -33.94 41.28
#